data_AF-A0A448ZKP6-F1
#
_entry.id   AF-A0A448ZKP6-F1
#
_cell.length_a   1.000
_cell.length_b   1.000
_cell.length_c   1.000
_cell.angle_alpha   90.00
_cell.angle_beta   90.00
_cell.angle_gamma   90.00
#
_symmetry.space_group_name_H-M   'P 1'
#
loop_
_entity.id
_entity.type
_entity.pdbx_description
1 polymer ?
#
loop_
_entity_poly.entity_id
_entity_poly.type
_entity_poly.pdbx_seq_one_letter_code
_entity_poly.pdbx_strand_id
1 'polypeptide(L)'
;MLVSKIVQSIKMAKPIVLGIAGGTGAGKTTLSKAVYNALGGEANCVYLTHDHYYRDQSHKTLEERSKTNFDHPDSLETELLVKHLRELKEGGIAVLPTYDFKTHSRTPVTTLVHPKKIIIVEGILIFTNPELCSELDMKVFVVGFHLIVCFRSIVPDCCVVLWCGDI
;
A
#
# COMPACT_ATOMS: atom_id res chain seq x y z
N MET A 1 31.30 10.82 12.10
CA MET A 1 30.40 11.94 11.71
C MET A 1 30.50 12.30 10.22
N LEU A 2 31.70 12.30 9.60
CA LEU A 2 31.86 12.54 8.15
C LEU A 2 31.47 11.32 7.29
N VAL A 3 31.94 10.13 7.65
CA VAL A 3 31.60 8.86 6.95
C VAL A 3 30.10 8.58 6.99
N SER A 4 29.44 8.80 8.12
CA SER A 4 27.98 8.68 8.24
C SER A 4 27.25 9.68 7.34
N LYS A 5 27.74 10.92 7.22
CA LYS A 5 27.19 11.91 6.28
C LYS A 5 27.43 11.53 4.82
N ILE A 6 28.59 10.95 4.49
CA ILE A 6 28.91 10.45 3.15
C ILE A 6 27.99 9.26 2.80
N VAL A 7 27.86 8.29 3.70
CA VAL A 7 26.94 7.15 3.53
C VAL A 7 25.47 7.62 3.42
N GLN A 8 25.06 8.64 4.20
CA GLN A 8 23.75 9.28 4.07
C GLN A 8 23.59 10.10 2.77
N SER A 9 24.67 10.62 2.19
CA SER A 9 24.67 11.31 0.90
C SER A 9 24.67 10.34 -0.28
N ILE A 10 25.22 9.13 -0.11
CA ILE A 10 25.02 7.97 -0.98
C ILE A 10 23.68 7.29 -0.62
N LYS A 11 22.66 8.08 -0.29
CA LYS A 11 21.30 7.59 -0.12
C LYS A 11 20.87 7.00 -1.46
N MET A 12 20.41 5.74 -1.46
CA MET A 12 19.67 5.21 -2.60
C MET A 12 18.56 6.22 -2.95
N ALA A 13 18.35 6.46 -4.24
CA ALA A 13 17.28 7.33 -4.70
C ALA A 13 15.99 6.96 -3.95
N LYS A 14 15.32 7.99 -3.42
CA LYS A 14 14.10 7.81 -2.62
C LYS A 14 13.11 6.95 -3.42
N PRO A 15 12.52 5.90 -2.82
CA PRO A 15 11.59 5.04 -3.54
C PRO A 15 10.40 5.82 -4.09
N ILE A 16 9.93 5.44 -5.28
CA ILE A 16 8.68 5.94 -5.83
C ILE A 16 7.53 5.13 -5.23
N VAL A 17 6.53 5.81 -4.69
CA VAL A 17 5.37 5.19 -4.05
C VAL A 17 4.14 5.30 -4.95
N LEU A 18 3.64 4.16 -5.42
CA LEU A 18 2.44 4.02 -6.23
C LEU A 18 1.28 3.49 -5.38
N GLY A 19 0.25 4.29 -5.15
CA GLY A 19 -1.00 3.85 -4.55
C GLY A 19 -1.98 3.36 -5.60
N ILE A 20 -2.61 2.21 -5.40
CA ILE A 20 -3.66 1.63 -6.25
C ILE A 20 -4.88 1.33 -5.38
N ALA A 21 -5.98 2.06 -5.58
CA ALA A 21 -7.23 1.86 -4.87
C ALA A 21 -8.39 1.56 -5.81
N GLY A 22 -9.50 1.08 -5.28
CA GLY A 22 -10.70 0.75 -6.04
C GLY A 22 -11.66 -0.10 -5.22
N GLY A 23 -12.92 -0.14 -5.61
CA GLY A 23 -13.92 -0.95 -4.93
C GLY A 23 -13.59 -2.45 -4.98
N THR A 24 -14.16 -3.22 -4.05
CA THR A 24 -14.10 -4.69 -4.09
C THR A 24 -14.64 -5.20 -5.43
N GLY A 25 -13.91 -6.11 -6.06
CA GLY A 25 -14.28 -6.66 -7.37
C GLY A 25 -13.94 -5.78 -8.58
N ALA A 26 -13.39 -4.58 -8.42
CA ALA A 26 -13.04 -3.68 -9.54
C ALA A 26 -11.81 -4.13 -10.36
N GLY A 27 -11.19 -5.27 -10.06
CA GLY A 27 -9.98 -5.73 -10.75
C GLY A 27 -8.67 -5.08 -10.27
N LYS A 28 -8.70 -4.29 -9.18
CA LYS A 28 -7.51 -3.64 -8.60
C LYS A 28 -6.34 -4.58 -8.33
N THR A 29 -6.60 -5.77 -7.80
CA THR A 29 -5.57 -6.77 -7.46
C THR A 29 -4.96 -7.39 -8.72
N THR A 30 -5.73 -7.51 -9.80
CA THR A 30 -5.22 -7.96 -11.10
C THR A 30 -4.30 -6.91 -11.69
N LEU A 31 -4.75 -5.66 -11.73
CA LEU A 31 -3.96 -4.54 -12.23
C LEU A 31 -2.68 -4.34 -11.42
N SER A 32 -2.76 -4.33 -10.08
CA SER A 32 -1.62 -4.10 -9.21
C SER A 32 -0.55 -5.18 -9.37
N LYS A 33 -0.94 -6.45 -9.56
CA LYS A 33 -0.02 -7.56 -9.86
C LYS A 33 0.60 -7.44 -11.25
N ALA A 34 -0.18 -7.04 -12.26
CA ALA A 34 0.35 -6.79 -13.60
C ALA A 34 1.42 -5.68 -13.58
N VAL A 35 1.13 -4.57 -12.89
CA VAL A 35 2.08 -3.47 -12.69
C VAL A 35 3.32 -3.93 -11.91
N TYR A 36 3.14 -4.66 -10.80
CA TYR A 36 4.24 -5.23 -10.02
C TYR A 36 5.18 -6.08 -10.88
N ASN A 37 4.63 -6.98 -11.69
CA ASN A 37 5.40 -7.85 -12.58
C ASN A 37 6.12 -7.04 -13.67
N ALA A 38 5.42 -6.10 -14.32
CA ALA A 38 5.99 -5.25 -15.36
C ALA A 38 7.15 -4.37 -14.85
N LEU A 39 7.12 -4.00 -13.57
CA LEU A 39 8.17 -3.22 -12.92
C LEU A 39 9.35 -4.08 -12.41
N GLY A 40 9.35 -5.39 -12.68
CA GLY A 40 10.43 -6.32 -12.33
C GLY A 40 10.23 -7.03 -10.99
N GLY A 41 9.01 -7.05 -10.46
CA GLY A 41 8.62 -7.83 -9.29
C GLY A 41 9.50 -7.58 -8.07
N GLU A 42 9.83 -8.63 -7.32
CA GLU A 42 10.57 -8.55 -6.05
C GLU A 42 11.97 -7.95 -6.19
N ALA A 43 12.57 -8.03 -7.38
CA ALA A 43 13.88 -7.42 -7.63
C ALA A 43 13.84 -5.89 -7.44
N ASN A 44 12.71 -5.25 -7.82
CA ASN A 44 12.58 -3.79 -7.88
C ASN A 44 11.48 -3.21 -6.99
N CYS A 45 10.52 -4.02 -6.56
CA CYS A 45 9.29 -3.56 -5.93
C CYS A 45 9.08 -4.18 -4.54
N VAL A 46 8.61 -3.35 -3.60
CA VAL A 46 7.87 -3.79 -2.42
C VAL A 46 6.38 -3.70 -2.72
N TYR A 47 5.62 -4.74 -2.36
CA TYR A 47 4.17 -4.75 -2.48
C TYR A 47 3.51 -4.75 -1.09
N LEU A 48 2.81 -3.68 -0.75
CA LEU A 48 2.07 -3.51 0.50
C LEU A 48 0.57 -3.58 0.20
N THR A 49 -0.10 -4.62 0.66
CA THR A 49 -1.58 -4.67 0.64
C THR A 49 -2.13 -4.17 1.97
N HIS A 50 -3.09 -3.24 1.92
CA HIS A 50 -3.75 -2.68 3.08
C HIS A 50 -4.60 -3.74 3.81
N ASP A 51 -5.01 -4.79 3.10
CA ASP A 51 -5.81 -5.87 3.68
C ASP A 51 -5.02 -6.66 4.75
N HIS A 52 -3.68 -6.65 4.72
CA HIS A 52 -2.86 -7.21 5.81
C HIS A 52 -2.86 -6.35 7.09
N TYR A 53 -3.35 -5.11 6.99
CA TYR A 53 -3.39 -4.13 8.06
C TYR A 53 -4.79 -3.99 8.65
N TYR A 54 -5.70 -4.95 8.46
CA TYR A 54 -6.86 -5.01 9.33
C TYR A 54 -6.42 -5.06 10.80
N ARG A 55 -7.13 -4.32 11.65
CA ARG A 55 -6.86 -4.27 13.09
C ARG A 55 -7.00 -5.67 13.67
N ASP A 56 -6.10 -6.01 14.58
CA ASP A 56 -6.16 -7.29 15.23
C ASP A 56 -7.41 -7.38 16.12
N GLN A 57 -8.22 -8.40 15.85
CA GLN A 57 -9.43 -8.71 16.62
C GLN A 57 -9.30 -10.04 17.37
N SER A 58 -8.07 -10.55 17.55
CA SER A 58 -7.78 -11.76 18.32
C SER A 58 -8.43 -11.79 19.72
N HIS A 59 -8.67 -10.62 20.31
CA HIS A 59 -9.34 -10.42 21.59
C HIS A 59 -10.86 -10.65 21.57
N LYS A 60 -11.51 -10.67 20.39
CA LYS A 60 -12.96 -10.90 20.22
C LYS A 60 -13.25 -12.37 19.92
N THR A 61 -14.48 -12.81 20.18
CA THR A 61 -14.98 -14.12 19.70
C THR A 61 -15.18 -14.12 18.18
N LEU A 62 -15.21 -15.29 17.54
CA LEU A 62 -15.41 -15.39 16.10
C LEU A 62 -16.74 -14.76 15.64
N GLU A 63 -17.81 -14.94 16.42
CA GLU A 63 -19.13 -14.36 16.12
C GLU A 63 -19.10 -12.82 16.10
N GLU A 64 -18.39 -12.21 17.04
CA GLU A 64 -18.21 -10.76 17.09
C GLU A 64 -17.34 -10.26 15.93
N ARG A 65 -16.28 -10.99 15.58
CA ARG A 65 -15.41 -10.65 14.45
C ARG A 65 -16.20 -10.63 13.14
N SER A 66 -17.05 -11.63 12.91
CA SER A 66 -17.88 -11.73 11.71
C SER A 66 -18.89 -10.59 11.54
N LYS A 67 -19.21 -9.86 12.62
CA LYS A 67 -20.09 -8.67 12.58
C LYS A 67 -19.32 -7.38 12.25
N THR A 68 -18.00 -7.44 12.11
CA THR A 68 -17.19 -6.26 11.77
C THR A 68 -17.44 -5.83 10.34
N ASN A 69 -17.65 -4.53 10.14
CA ASN A 69 -17.62 -3.92 8.82
C ASN A 69 -16.16 -3.69 8.38
N PHE A 70 -15.63 -4.58 7.54
CA PHE A 70 -14.27 -4.48 6.99
C PHE A 70 -14.14 -3.44 5.86
N ASP A 71 -15.27 -2.92 5.34
CA ASP A 71 -15.28 -1.82 4.38
C ASP A 71 -15.35 -0.44 5.08
N HIS A 72 -15.02 -0.37 6.38
CA HIS A 72 -14.93 0.88 7.14
C HIS A 72 -13.47 1.25 7.43
N PRO A 73 -13.07 2.53 7.30
CA PRO A 73 -11.70 2.97 7.60
C PRO A 73 -11.19 2.54 8.97
N ASP A 74 -12.05 2.55 10.00
CA ASP A 74 -11.67 2.16 11.36
C ASP A 74 -11.27 0.69 11.51
N SER A 75 -11.68 -0.18 10.58
CA SER A 75 -11.26 -1.58 10.58
C SER A 75 -9.78 -1.75 10.21
N LEU A 76 -9.16 -0.71 9.64
CA LEU A 76 -7.79 -0.72 9.14
C LEU A 76 -6.85 0.05 10.08
N GLU A 77 -5.66 -0.49 10.28
CA GLU A 77 -4.55 0.09 11.03
C GLU A 77 -3.64 0.89 10.08
N THR A 78 -4.20 1.91 9.43
CA THR A 78 -3.49 2.72 8.43
C THR A 78 -2.26 3.41 9.02
N GLU A 79 -2.26 3.73 10.31
CA GLU A 79 -1.11 4.25 11.03
C GLU A 79 0.11 3.32 10.99
N LEU A 80 -0.12 2.00 11.08
CA LEU A 80 0.94 1.00 11.00
C LEU A 80 1.45 0.86 9.56
N LEU A 81 0.56 0.93 8.57
CA LEU A 81 0.95 0.96 7.16
C LEU A 81 1.82 2.18 6.84
N VAL A 82 1.42 3.37 7.30
CA VAL A 82 2.20 4.61 7.12
C VAL A 82 3.57 4.49 7.78
N LYS A 83 3.64 3.93 9.00
CA LYS A 83 4.90 3.68 9.68
C LYS A 83 5.83 2.79 8.83
N HIS A 84 5.36 1.63 8.39
CA HIS A 84 6.17 0.72 7.55
C HIS A 84 6.57 1.35 6.22
N LEU A 85 5.67 2.13 5.60
CA LEU A 85 5.97 2.85 4.38
C LEU A 85 7.11 3.87 4.59
N ARG A 86 7.08 4.64 5.68
CA ARG A 86 8.14 5.59 6.03
C ARG A 86 9.47 4.89 6.31
N GLU A 87 9.46 3.80 7.07
CA GLU A 87 10.64 2.96 7.32
C GLU A 87 11.30 2.53 6.01
N LEU A 88 10.52 1.99 5.07
CA LEU A 88 11.02 1.58 3.75
C LEU A 88 11.53 2.76 2.92
N LYS A 89 10.86 3.91 2.94
CA LYS A 89 11.29 5.13 2.22
C LYS A 89 12.60 5.69 2.75
N GLU A 90 12.89 5.48 4.02
CA GLU A 90 14.14 5.88 4.67
C GLU A 90 15.29 4.88 4.46
N GLY A 91 15.03 3.76 3.79
CA GLY A 91 15.99 2.68 3.57
C GLY A 91 16.06 1.68 4.73
N GLY A 92 15.10 1.73 5.66
CA GLY A 92 14.92 0.77 6.73
C GLY A 92 14.20 -0.50 6.28
N ILE A 93 14.26 -1.52 7.14
CA ILE A 93 13.54 -2.79 6.98
C ILE A 93 12.20 -2.67 7.71
N ALA A 94 11.12 -3.16 7.08
CA ALA A 94 9.81 -3.25 7.71
C ALA A 94 9.43 -4.71 7.98
N VAL A 95 8.68 -4.95 9.05
CA VAL A 95 8.15 -6.27 9.44
C VAL A 95 6.65 -6.26 9.21
N LEU A 96 6.24 -6.74 8.04
CA LEU A 96 4.85 -6.65 7.61
C LEU A 96 3.98 -7.70 8.33
N PRO A 97 2.78 -7.32 8.78
CA PRO A 97 1.81 -8.27 9.33
C PRO A 97 1.27 -9.18 8.22
N THR A 98 0.74 -10.33 8.64
CA THR A 98 -0.09 -11.19 7.80
C THR A 98 -1.46 -11.31 8.46
N TYR A 99 -2.51 -11.10 7.67
CA TYR A 99 -3.89 -11.21 8.12
C TYR A 99 -4.55 -12.47 7.55
N ASP A 100 -5.24 -13.22 8.40
CA ASP A 100 -6.00 -14.39 7.99
C ASP A 100 -7.50 -14.07 7.89
N PHE A 101 -7.99 -14.04 6.65
CA PHE A 101 -9.39 -13.75 6.33
C PHE A 101 -10.35 -14.85 6.78
N LYS A 102 -9.88 -16.08 7.03
CA LYS A 102 -10.74 -17.17 7.54
C LYS A 102 -11.06 -17.01 9.01
N THR A 103 -10.08 -16.54 9.79
CA THR A 103 -10.21 -16.34 11.24
C THR A 103 -10.51 -14.89 11.63
N HIS A 104 -10.52 -13.99 10.66
CA HIS A 104 -10.68 -12.55 10.84
C HIS A 104 -9.73 -11.99 11.89
N SER A 105 -8.45 -12.39 11.84
CA SER A 105 -7.46 -11.99 12.84
C SER A 105 -6.05 -11.91 12.29
N ARG A 106 -5.20 -11.14 12.99
CA ARG A 106 -3.78 -11.04 12.66
C ARG A 106 -3.09 -12.32 13.08
N THR A 107 -2.25 -12.85 12.19
CA THR A 107 -1.45 -14.03 12.49
C THR A 107 -0.14 -13.63 13.17
N PRO A 108 0.51 -14.54 13.92
CA PRO A 108 1.87 -14.32 14.43
C PRO A 108 2.94 -14.35 13.32
N VAL A 109 2.58 -14.76 12.09
CA VAL A 109 3.50 -14.81 10.95
C VAL A 109 3.68 -13.41 10.38
N THR A 110 4.94 -13.00 10.25
CA THR A 110 5.32 -11.72 9.66
C THR A 110 6.24 -11.92 8.47
N THR A 111 6.27 -10.94 7.57
CA THR A 111 7.19 -10.94 6.42
C THR A 111 8.18 -9.80 6.59
N LEU A 112 9.47 -10.14 6.61
CA LEU A 112 10.55 -9.15 6.64
C LEU A 112 10.77 -8.61 5.23
N VAL A 113 10.73 -7.30 5.07
CA VAL A 113 10.84 -6.64 3.76
C VAL A 113 11.93 -5.58 3.78
N HIS A 114 12.84 -5.69 2.81
CA HIS A 114 13.90 -4.73 2.55
C HIS A 114 13.42 -3.60 1.63
N PRO A 115 13.99 -2.40 1.74
CA PRO A 115 13.63 -1.27 0.89
C PRO A 115 13.98 -1.55 -0.58
N LYS A 116 13.12 -1.10 -1.49
CA LYS A 116 13.29 -1.24 -2.95
C LYS A 116 13.05 0.10 -3.64
N LYS A 117 13.34 0.16 -4.95
CA LYS A 117 13.19 1.39 -5.76
C LYS A 117 11.74 1.82 -5.90
N ILE A 118 10.80 0.87 -5.86
CA ILE A 118 9.37 1.11 -6.05
C ILE A 118 8.62 0.48 -4.88
N ILE A 119 7.64 1.19 -4.34
CA ILE A 119 6.71 0.66 -3.34
C ILE A 119 5.30 0.78 -3.92
N ILE A 120 4.61 -0.35 -4.05
CA ILE A 120 3.21 -0.40 -4.45
C ILE A 120 2.37 -0.56 -3.20
N VAL A 121 1.42 0.35 -2.98
CA VAL A 121 0.44 0.30 -1.90
C VAL A 121 -0.92 0.05 -2.52
N GLU A 122 -1.57 -1.06 -2.17
CA GLU A 122 -2.86 -1.44 -2.74
C GLU A 122 -3.91 -1.63 -1.66
N GLY A 123 -5.15 -1.17 -1.88
CA GLY A 123 -6.25 -1.43 -0.97
C GLY A 123 -7.52 -0.64 -1.30
N ILE A 124 -8.65 -1.05 -0.74
CA ILE A 124 -9.97 -0.47 -1.06
C ILE A 124 -10.14 0.99 -0.61
N LEU A 125 -9.51 1.38 0.50
CA LEU A 125 -9.73 2.67 1.18
C LEU A 125 -8.45 3.50 1.34
N ILE A 126 -7.34 3.16 0.67
CA ILE A 126 -6.05 3.84 0.91
C ILE A 126 -6.05 5.33 0.56
N PHE A 127 -7.02 5.80 -0.25
CA PHE A 127 -7.15 7.22 -0.60
C PHE A 127 -8.04 8.03 0.34
N THR A 128 -8.70 7.40 1.33
CA THR A 128 -9.52 8.12 2.31
C THR A 128 -8.68 8.70 3.45
N ASN A 129 -7.47 8.18 3.68
CA ASN A 129 -6.57 8.65 4.72
C ASN A 129 -5.61 9.73 4.16
N PRO A 130 -5.68 10.99 4.64
CA PRO A 130 -4.84 12.08 4.15
C PRO A 130 -3.34 11.87 4.41
N GLU A 131 -2.99 11.27 5.55
CA GLU A 131 -1.60 11.02 5.92
C GLU A 131 -0.98 10.00 4.95
N LEU A 132 -1.64 8.87 4.70
CA LEU A 132 -1.20 7.90 3.70
C LEU A 132 -1.12 8.53 2.31
N CYS A 133 -2.13 9.30 1.91
CA CYS A 133 -2.14 10.04 0.65
C CYS A 133 -0.93 10.97 0.48
N SER A 134 -0.47 11.58 1.57
CA SER A 134 0.70 12.47 1.58
C SER A 134 2.03 11.73 1.41
N GLU A 135 2.02 10.40 1.52
CA GLU A 135 3.20 9.55 1.29
C GLU A 135 3.30 9.02 -0.13
N LEU A 136 2.23 9.12 -0.93
CA LEU A 136 2.15 8.61 -2.31
C LEU A 136 2.70 9.62 -3.32
N ASP A 137 3.43 9.14 -4.32
CA ASP A 137 3.89 9.94 -5.47
C ASP A 137 2.91 9.84 -6.65
N MET A 138 2.26 8.67 -6.78
CA MET A 138 1.25 8.39 -7.78
C MET A 138 0.04 7.70 -7.15
N LYS A 139 -1.16 8.04 -7.62
CA LYS A 139 -2.42 7.45 -7.17
C LYS A 139 -3.18 6.90 -8.37
N VAL A 140 -3.61 5.66 -8.31
CA VAL A 140 -4.37 4.99 -9.36
C VAL A 140 -5.68 4.51 -8.74
N PHE A 141 -6.81 4.95 -9.27
CA PHE A 141 -8.14 4.54 -8.83
C PHE A 141 -8.81 3.70 -9.92
N VAL A 142 -9.23 2.49 -9.58
CA VAL A 142 -9.86 1.53 -10.48
C VAL A 142 -11.36 1.56 -10.26
N VAL A 143 -12.12 1.90 -11.30
CA VAL A 143 -13.60 2.06 -11.26
C VAL A 143 -14.23 1.25 -12.39
N GLY A 144 -14.70 0.05 -12.09
CA GLY A 144 -15.26 -0.84 -13.12
C GLY A 144 -14.24 -1.09 -14.24
N PHE A 145 -14.56 -0.66 -15.47
CA PHE A 145 -13.66 -0.75 -16.64
C PHE A 145 -12.78 0.50 -16.85
N HIS A 146 -12.79 1.46 -15.92
CA HIS A 146 -12.04 2.71 -16.05
C HIS A 146 -10.90 2.81 -15.05
N LEU A 147 -9.83 3.49 -15.49
CA LEU A 147 -8.66 3.81 -14.69
C LEU A 147 -8.54 5.32 -14.51
N ILE A 148 -8.27 5.77 -13.30
CA ILE A 148 -7.99 7.18 -13.00
C ILE A 148 -6.59 7.23 -12.41
N VAL A 149 -5.70 8.08 -12.94
CA VAL A 149 -4.30 8.16 -12.51
C VAL A 149 -3.95 9.60 -12.14
N CYS A 150 -3.50 9.83 -10.93
CA CYS A 150 -3.12 11.14 -10.43
C CYS A 150 -1.63 11.16 -10.10
N PHE A 151 -0.89 12.13 -10.65
CA PHE A 151 0.52 12.35 -10.35
C PHE A 151 0.69 13.53 -9.41
N ARG A 152 1.32 13.30 -8.26
CA ARG A 152 1.54 14.36 -7.26
C ARG A 152 2.43 15.49 -7.77
N SER A 153 3.45 15.18 -8.57
CA SER A 153 4.40 16.17 -9.11
C SER A 153 3.79 17.11 -10.14
N ILE A 154 2.62 16.79 -10.69
CA ILE A 154 1.97 17.53 -11.77
C ILE A 154 0.74 18.28 -11.25
N VAL A 155 -0.03 17.69 -10.32
CA VAL A 155 -1.26 18.29 -9.80
C VAL A 155 -1.49 17.86 -8.34
N PRO A 156 -1.38 18.77 -7.36
CA PRO A 156 -1.56 18.46 -5.94
C PRO A 156 -2.96 17.93 -5.58
N ASP A 157 -3.99 18.39 -6.30
CA ASP A 157 -5.40 18.22 -5.90
C ASP A 157 -6.35 17.76 -7.02
N CYS A 158 -5.85 17.36 -8.20
CA CYS A 158 -6.70 17.05 -9.36
C CYS A 158 -6.46 15.64 -9.93
N CYS A 159 -7.54 14.89 -10.15
CA CYS A 159 -7.51 13.57 -10.76
C CYS A 159 -7.39 13.66 -12.28
N VAL A 160 -6.36 13.05 -12.88
CA VAL A 160 -6.33 12.86 -14.34
C VAL A 160 -7.02 11.54 -14.65
N VAL A 161 -8.19 11.61 -15.28
CA VAL A 161 -8.89 10.41 -15.75
C VAL A 161 -8.18 9.95 -17.03
N LEU A 162 -7.54 8.79 -16.99
CA LEU A 162 -6.94 8.17 -18.17
C LEU A 162 -7.84 7.02 -18.63
N TRP A 163 -8.62 7.27 -19.68
CA TRP A 163 -9.39 6.20 -20.34
C TRP A 163 -8.40 5.20 -20.95
N CYS A 164 -8.32 4.00 -20.38
CA CYS A 164 -7.60 2.88 -20.96
C CYS A 164 -8.66 2.00 -21.64
N GLY A 165 -8.88 2.23 -22.94
CA GLY A 165 -9.58 1.28 -23.78
C GLY A 165 -8.74 0.01 -23.94
N ASP A 166 -9.40 -1.12 -23.77
CA ASP A 166 -8.98 -2.50 -24.07
C ASP A 166 -7.65 -2.98 -23.44
N ILE A 167 -7.74 -3.49 -22.20
CA ILE A 167 -6.89 -4.61 -21.71
C ILE A 167 -7.69 -5.90 -21.90
#